data_AF-A0A1E4FXG1-F1
#
_entry.id   AF-A0A1E4FXG1-F1
#
_cell.length_a   1.000
_cell.length_b   1.000
_cell.length_c   1.000
_cell.angle_alpha   90.00
_cell.angle_beta   90.00
_cell.angle_gamma   90.00
#
_symmetry.space_group_name_H-M   'P 1'
#
loop_
_entity.id
_entity.type
_entity.pdbx_description
1 polymer ?
#
loop_
_entity_poly.entity_id
_entity_poly.type
_entity_poly.pdbx_seq_one_letter_code
_entity_poly.pdbx_strand_id
1 'polypeptide(L)'
;MNESLAWLATTPEGDALGKAAAQSVQIVHESRPWWAFAAEPMHWFYSIFGIAPHSFYAAALFLLMAALGGWFASRQGGWRAGLAWMTTLTMTLIGGMQAHAWLYTRIPYGIRYELPAQPTFRLANLHCHTQASGGVLMPADALRWHQHKGFSVVGVTDSNKTYPGVRALSEAGDQDIPVVVVPGEEYRGTTHLLMFGLKEPIRADQVEISSAMAKAREQGALVIAAHTWTGKQTPDELLQWGAAGFEACNGPTTVDEATLKLAREHRLALLGSLDFRQGNSPKTATVLPYEANTAAKVLKALKDGRCATLYCPEWREDTQFSYWVRLQHNFPDLVKRGGIWVIPGLLLWWRLALLARRYAPCQPRQGLEIILMLALGGGVLGIWSVWWKYKLGWFPSLELALSLWVVACPLGWYMAGCEWLWGRERRQQAL
;
A
#
# COMPACT_ATOMS: atom_id res chain seq x y z
N MET A 1 -25.27 5.77 -9.00
CA MET A 1 -24.67 6.78 -9.90
C MET A 1 -23.50 6.10 -10.57
N ASN A 2 -23.43 6.08 -11.90
CA ASN A 2 -22.24 5.61 -12.59
C ASN A 2 -21.16 6.67 -12.38
N GLU A 3 -20.11 6.32 -11.65
CA GLU A 3 -18.93 7.17 -11.49
C GLU A 3 -18.30 7.38 -12.88
N SER A 4 -18.16 8.64 -13.31
CA SER A 4 -17.66 8.93 -14.65
C SER A 4 -16.15 9.02 -14.64
N LEU A 5 -15.49 8.19 -15.45
CA LEU A 5 -14.05 8.29 -15.63
C LEU A 5 -13.70 9.49 -16.50
N ALA A 6 -12.64 10.20 -16.12
CA ALA A 6 -12.01 11.25 -16.92
C ALA A 6 -10.64 10.79 -17.40
N TRP A 7 -10.06 11.54 -18.36
CA TRP A 7 -8.75 11.23 -18.88
C TRP A 7 -7.87 12.46 -19.09
N LEU A 8 -6.56 12.23 -19.15
CA LEU A 8 -5.53 13.21 -19.54
C LEU A 8 -4.65 12.61 -20.63
N ALA A 9 -4.37 13.38 -21.67
CA ALA A 9 -3.50 13.00 -22.76
C ALA A 9 -2.73 14.22 -23.31
N THR A 10 -1.66 13.95 -24.04
CA THR A 10 -0.77 14.96 -24.65
C THR A 10 -0.74 14.89 -26.17
N THR A 11 -1.28 13.82 -26.77
CA THR A 11 -1.36 13.61 -28.22
C THR A 11 -2.81 13.33 -28.65
N PRO A 12 -3.18 13.59 -29.92
CA PRO A 12 -4.50 13.22 -30.44
C PRO A 12 -4.80 11.72 -30.32
N GLU A 13 -3.80 10.86 -30.54
CA GLU A 13 -3.94 9.41 -30.42
C GLU A 13 -4.16 8.99 -28.95
N GLY A 14 -3.42 9.60 -28.03
CA GLY A 14 -3.64 9.43 -26.59
C GLY A 14 -5.03 9.90 -26.18
N ASP A 15 -5.49 11.05 -26.67
CA ASP A 15 -6.83 11.58 -26.37
C ASP A 15 -7.94 10.64 -26.84
N ALA A 16 -7.81 10.11 -28.06
CA ALA A 16 -8.75 9.12 -28.60
C ALA A 16 -8.79 7.84 -27.74
N LEU A 17 -7.63 7.34 -27.29
CA LEU A 17 -7.54 6.18 -26.39
C LEU A 17 -8.20 6.47 -25.03
N GLY A 18 -7.87 7.61 -24.42
CA GLY A 18 -8.42 8.03 -23.13
C GLY A 18 -9.94 8.18 -23.18
N LYS A 19 -10.46 8.82 -24.23
CA LYS A 19 -11.90 8.96 -24.46
C LYS A 19 -12.59 7.60 -24.63
N ALA A 20 -12.02 6.70 -25.45
CA ALA A 20 -12.58 5.37 -25.65
C ALA A 20 -12.63 4.58 -24.33
N ALA A 21 -11.57 4.66 -23.51
CA ALA A 21 -11.53 4.01 -22.21
C ALA A 21 -12.54 4.62 -21.23
N ALA A 22 -12.58 5.94 -21.09
CA ALA A 22 -13.49 6.64 -20.20
C ALA A 22 -14.98 6.35 -20.49
N GLN A 23 -15.33 6.11 -21.76
CA GLN A 23 -16.69 5.80 -22.18
C GLN A 23 -17.09 4.33 -22.03
N SER A 24 -16.13 3.40 -21.98
CA SER A 24 -16.40 1.96 -22.06
C SER A 24 -15.98 1.16 -20.83
N VAL A 25 -15.02 1.64 -20.03
CA VAL A 25 -14.63 1.00 -18.77
C VAL A 25 -15.71 1.23 -17.73
N GLN A 26 -16.17 0.15 -17.10
CA GLN A 26 -17.07 0.22 -15.98
C GLN A 26 -16.31 0.05 -14.66
N ILE A 27 -16.66 0.87 -13.68
CA ILE A 27 -16.18 0.71 -12.30
C ILE A 27 -17.13 -0.26 -11.59
N VAL A 28 -16.61 -1.42 -11.20
CA VAL A 28 -17.38 -2.43 -10.48
C VAL A 28 -16.97 -2.44 -9.02
N HIS A 29 -17.94 -2.31 -8.13
CA HIS A 29 -17.76 -2.48 -6.70
C HIS A 29 -18.02 -3.93 -6.30
N GLU A 30 -16.96 -4.64 -5.96
CA GLU A 30 -17.02 -5.98 -5.42
C GLU A 30 -17.31 -5.90 -3.91
N SER A 31 -18.42 -6.51 -3.52
CA SER A 31 -18.83 -6.56 -2.11
C SER A 31 -17.85 -7.39 -1.30
N ARG A 32 -17.63 -6.98 -0.05
CA ARG A 32 -16.83 -7.78 0.88
C ARG A 32 -17.52 -9.13 1.14
N PRO A 33 -16.74 -10.22 1.24
CA PRO A 33 -17.30 -11.47 1.69
C PRO A 33 -17.79 -11.32 3.13
N TRP A 34 -18.94 -11.92 3.45
CA TRP A 34 -19.59 -11.75 4.76
C TRP A 34 -18.63 -12.04 5.91
N TRP A 35 -17.81 -13.10 5.84
CA TRP A 35 -16.90 -13.50 6.91
C TRP A 35 -15.83 -12.45 7.25
N ALA A 36 -15.58 -11.47 6.37
CA ALA A 36 -14.65 -10.37 6.65
C ALA A 36 -15.19 -9.35 7.67
N PHE A 37 -16.46 -9.46 8.11
CA PHE A 37 -17.06 -8.55 9.09
C PHE A 37 -16.25 -8.47 10.40
N ALA A 38 -15.58 -9.56 10.79
CA ALA A 38 -14.75 -9.60 11.99
C ALA A 38 -13.53 -8.67 11.90
N ALA A 39 -13.08 -8.34 10.70
CA ALA A 39 -11.96 -7.42 10.46
C ALA A 39 -12.40 -5.95 10.30
N GLU A 40 -13.70 -5.65 10.27
CA GLU A 40 -14.21 -4.29 10.00
C GLU A 40 -13.65 -3.22 10.94
N PRO A 41 -13.60 -3.41 12.27
CA PRO A 41 -13.07 -2.35 13.13
C PRO A 41 -11.60 -2.01 12.81
N MET A 42 -10.80 -3.00 12.44
CA MET A 42 -9.41 -2.79 11.99
C MET A 42 -9.37 -2.11 10.62
N HIS A 43 -10.31 -2.43 9.74
CA HIS A 43 -10.45 -1.75 8.46
C HIS A 43 -10.82 -0.28 8.61
N TRP A 44 -11.79 0.03 9.45
CA TRP A 44 -12.18 1.40 9.77
C TRP A 44 -11.01 2.16 10.37
N PHE A 45 -10.34 1.56 11.36
CA PHE A 45 -9.12 2.13 11.94
C PHE A 45 -8.06 2.40 10.86
N TYR A 46 -7.76 1.41 10.02
CA TYR A 46 -6.78 1.54 8.96
C TYR A 46 -7.18 2.57 7.89
N SER A 47 -8.46 2.69 7.55
CA SER A 47 -8.93 3.63 6.52
C SER A 47 -8.95 5.08 7.02
N ILE A 48 -9.10 5.26 8.33
CA ILE A 48 -9.04 6.56 9.00
C ILE A 48 -7.57 6.96 9.23
N PHE A 49 -6.72 6.04 9.68
CA PHE A 49 -5.38 6.36 10.18
C PHE A 49 -4.20 5.83 9.34
N GLY A 50 -4.41 4.91 8.40
CA GLY A 50 -3.38 4.02 7.86
C GLY A 50 -2.75 4.38 6.50
N ILE A 51 -3.23 5.41 5.79
CA ILE A 51 -2.66 5.77 4.47
C ILE A 51 -1.50 6.76 4.67
N ALA A 52 -0.34 6.52 4.07
CA ALA A 52 0.83 7.40 4.15
C ALA A 52 0.49 8.84 3.69
N PRO A 53 1.01 9.90 4.35
CA PRO A 53 2.01 9.88 5.43
C PRO A 53 1.48 9.53 6.83
N HIS A 54 0.20 9.15 6.97
CA HIS A 54 -0.47 8.97 8.26
C HIS A 54 -0.11 7.69 9.03
N SER A 55 0.77 6.84 8.51
CA SER A 55 1.37 5.75 9.31
C SER A 55 2.03 6.28 10.59
N PHE A 56 2.49 7.53 10.60
CA PHE A 56 2.97 8.21 11.80
C PHE A 56 1.85 8.41 12.85
N TYR A 57 0.65 8.84 12.44
CA TYR A 57 -0.48 9.03 13.35
C TYR A 57 -1.02 7.70 13.88
N ALA A 58 -1.12 6.68 13.03
CA ALA A 58 -1.47 5.33 13.48
C ALA A 58 -0.45 4.83 14.53
N ALA A 59 0.85 4.99 14.26
CA ALA A 59 1.89 4.61 15.22
C ALA A 59 1.82 5.43 16.52
N ALA A 60 1.63 6.75 16.44
CA ALA A 60 1.49 7.61 17.61
C ALA A 60 0.27 7.23 18.46
N LEU A 61 -0.88 6.93 17.81
CA LEU A 61 -2.08 6.47 18.50
C LEU A 61 -1.87 5.11 19.15
N PHE A 62 -1.20 4.17 18.47
CA PHE A 62 -0.85 2.87 19.04
C PHE A 62 0.07 3.00 20.25
N LEU A 63 1.09 3.86 20.16
CA LEU A 63 2.00 4.14 21.27
C LEU A 63 1.29 4.83 22.45
N LEU A 64 0.36 5.74 22.18
CA LEU A 64 -0.46 6.38 23.21
C LEU A 64 -1.36 5.35 23.91
N MET A 65 -2.06 4.51 23.14
CA MET A 65 -2.89 3.42 23.68
C MET A 65 -2.05 2.47 24.53
N ALA A 66 -0.87 2.06 24.04
CA ALA A 66 0.11 1.25 24.74
C ALA A 66 0.55 1.92 26.06
N ALA A 67 0.95 3.18 26.03
CA ALA A 67 1.39 3.93 27.20
C ALA A 67 0.28 4.05 28.26
N LEU A 68 -0.96 4.35 27.84
CA LEU A 68 -2.09 4.51 28.76
C LEU A 68 -2.40 3.22 29.52
N GLY A 69 -2.57 2.09 28.82
CA GLY A 69 -2.83 0.86 29.55
C GLY A 69 -1.59 0.30 30.25
N GLY A 70 -0.38 0.63 29.79
CA GLY A 70 0.85 0.39 30.53
C GLY A 70 0.85 1.11 31.87
N TRP A 71 0.42 2.37 31.90
CA TRP A 71 0.25 3.14 33.12
C TRP A 71 -0.84 2.57 34.04
N PHE A 72 -1.98 2.14 33.49
CA PHE A 72 -3.01 1.48 34.30
C PHE A 72 -2.58 0.12 34.85
N ALA A 73 -1.85 -0.67 34.07
CA ALA A 73 -1.27 -1.93 34.51
C ALA A 73 -0.19 -1.71 35.57
N SER A 74 0.63 -0.67 35.43
CA SER A 74 1.70 -0.37 36.40
C SER A 74 1.17 0.05 37.76
N ARG A 75 0.02 0.74 37.81
CA ARG A 75 -0.69 1.05 39.06
C ARG A 75 -1.20 -0.18 39.81
N GLN A 76 -1.28 -1.33 39.15
CA GLN A 76 -1.89 -2.55 39.71
C GLN A 76 -0.89 -3.68 39.91
N GLY A 77 0.11 -3.81 39.03
CA GLY A 77 1.13 -4.86 39.05
C GLY A 77 2.58 -4.34 39.10
N GLY A 78 2.79 -3.03 39.25
CA GLY A 78 4.11 -2.41 39.24
C GLY A 78 4.67 -2.20 37.82
N TRP A 79 5.85 -1.56 37.71
CA TRP A 79 6.38 -1.09 36.44
C TRP A 79 6.60 -2.19 35.38
N ARG A 80 6.92 -3.43 35.81
CA ARG A 80 7.11 -4.59 34.91
C ARG A 80 5.82 -4.97 34.20
N ALA A 81 4.70 -4.98 34.93
CA ALA A 81 3.36 -5.21 34.38
C ALA A 81 3.02 -4.15 33.33
N GLY A 82 3.35 -2.89 33.62
CA GLY A 82 3.16 -1.77 32.70
C GLY A 82 3.96 -1.93 31.41
N LEU A 83 5.25 -2.25 31.52
CA LEU A 83 6.12 -2.46 30.35
C LEU A 83 5.66 -3.64 29.50
N ALA A 84 5.34 -4.79 30.14
CA ALA A 84 4.84 -5.97 29.43
C ALA A 84 3.54 -5.66 28.65
N TRP A 85 2.64 -4.88 29.26
CA TRP A 85 1.41 -4.45 28.61
C TRP A 85 1.68 -3.52 27.41
N MET A 86 2.55 -2.51 27.58
CA MET A 86 2.96 -1.61 26.50
C MET A 86 3.51 -2.37 25.29
N THR A 87 4.46 -3.27 25.53
CA THR A 87 5.09 -4.06 24.46
C THR A 87 4.07 -4.96 23.78
N THR A 88 3.28 -5.70 24.55
CA THR A 88 2.27 -6.62 24.02
C THR A 88 1.25 -5.88 23.16
N LEU A 89 0.69 -4.77 23.65
CA LEU A 89 -0.32 -4.02 22.89
C LEU A 89 0.29 -3.41 21.63
N THR A 90 1.49 -2.83 21.72
CA THR A 90 2.17 -2.26 20.55
C THR A 90 2.38 -3.31 19.46
N MET A 91 2.90 -4.49 19.83
CA MET A 91 3.09 -5.59 18.88
C MET A 91 1.78 -6.12 18.32
N THR A 92 0.74 -6.22 19.16
CA THR A 92 -0.60 -6.64 18.74
C THR A 92 -1.15 -5.69 17.67
N LEU A 93 -1.04 -4.38 17.89
CA LEU A 93 -1.58 -3.35 17.00
C LEU A 93 -0.79 -3.28 15.68
N ILE A 94 0.55 -3.34 15.74
CA ILE A 94 1.40 -3.36 14.54
C ILE A 94 1.14 -4.63 13.72
N GLY A 95 1.17 -5.81 14.36
CA GLY A 95 0.92 -7.07 13.67
C GLY A 95 -0.51 -7.15 13.11
N GLY A 96 -1.50 -6.67 13.86
CA GLY A 96 -2.89 -6.58 13.41
C GLY A 96 -3.05 -5.64 12.21
N MET A 97 -2.34 -4.51 12.18
CA MET A 97 -2.33 -3.59 11.05
C MET A 97 -1.72 -4.23 9.79
N GLN A 98 -0.60 -4.97 9.93
CA GLN A 98 0.03 -5.66 8.80
C GLN A 98 -0.84 -6.81 8.28
N ALA A 99 -1.39 -7.63 9.18
CA ALA A 99 -2.32 -8.69 8.84
C ALA A 99 -3.56 -8.13 8.12
N HIS A 100 -4.10 -7.03 8.63
CA HIS A 100 -5.20 -6.32 7.99
C HIS A 100 -4.80 -5.81 6.60
N ALA A 101 -3.67 -5.12 6.44
CA ALA A 101 -3.24 -4.60 5.15
C ALA A 101 -3.04 -5.71 4.10
N TRP A 102 -2.46 -6.84 4.51
CA TRP A 102 -2.34 -8.01 3.64
C TRP A 102 -3.71 -8.59 3.27
N LEU A 103 -4.57 -8.84 4.26
CA LEU A 103 -5.92 -9.38 4.05
C LEU A 103 -6.75 -8.45 3.15
N TYR A 104 -6.66 -7.15 3.41
CA TYR A 104 -7.28 -6.09 2.63
C TYR A 104 -6.84 -6.13 1.17
N THR A 105 -5.57 -6.45 0.92
CA THR A 105 -5.00 -6.50 -0.42
C THR A 105 -5.35 -7.80 -1.13
N ARG A 106 -5.36 -8.94 -0.42
CA ARG A 106 -5.54 -10.28 -1.01
C ARG A 106 -6.97 -10.66 -1.33
N ILE A 107 -7.93 -10.22 -0.51
CA ILE A 107 -9.33 -10.61 -0.73
C ILE A 107 -9.84 -9.86 -1.98
N PRO A 108 -10.50 -10.55 -2.92
CA PRO A 108 -11.08 -9.96 -4.13
C PRO A 108 -12.35 -9.15 -3.80
N TYR A 109 -12.19 -8.01 -3.14
CA TYR A 109 -13.24 -7.03 -2.92
C TYR A 109 -12.73 -5.62 -3.23
N GLY A 110 -13.62 -4.63 -3.16
CA GLY A 110 -13.29 -3.24 -3.41
C GLY A 110 -13.66 -2.85 -4.83
N ILE A 111 -12.74 -2.22 -5.54
CA ILE A 111 -13.01 -1.70 -6.89
C ILE A 111 -12.26 -2.54 -7.91
N ARG A 112 -12.85 -2.80 -9.07
CA ARG A 112 -12.13 -3.29 -10.26
C ARG A 112 -12.64 -2.58 -11.51
N TYR A 113 -11.80 -2.53 -12.53
CA TYR A 113 -12.20 -2.10 -13.86
C TYR A 113 -12.75 -3.29 -14.65
N GLU A 114 -13.93 -3.13 -15.22
CA GLU A 114 -14.50 -4.07 -16.19
C GLU A 114 -14.38 -3.45 -17.58
N LEU A 115 -13.63 -4.13 -18.45
CA LEU A 115 -13.44 -3.72 -19.84
C LEU A 115 -14.57 -4.28 -20.71
N PRO A 116 -14.90 -3.63 -21.84
CA PRO A 116 -15.82 -4.21 -22.82
C PRO A 116 -15.29 -5.54 -23.37
N ALA A 117 -16.17 -6.39 -23.92
CA ALA A 117 -15.82 -7.72 -24.42
C ALA A 117 -14.74 -7.73 -25.51
N GLN A 118 -14.65 -6.65 -26.30
CA GLN A 118 -13.63 -6.46 -27.33
C GLN A 118 -12.95 -5.10 -27.13
N PRO A 119 -12.02 -4.98 -26.16
CA PRO A 119 -11.40 -3.70 -25.86
C PRO A 119 -10.43 -3.29 -26.96
N THR A 120 -10.46 -2.02 -27.35
CA THR A 120 -9.53 -1.41 -28.33
C THR A 120 -8.28 -0.83 -27.67
N PHE A 121 -8.13 -1.04 -26.36
CA PHE A 121 -7.06 -0.52 -25.53
C PHE A 121 -6.70 -1.53 -24.43
N ARG A 122 -5.64 -1.23 -23.68
CA ARG A 122 -5.22 -1.95 -22.48
C ARG A 122 -5.15 -1.00 -21.30
N LEU A 123 -5.58 -1.46 -20.13
CA LEU A 123 -5.30 -0.78 -18.87
C LEU A 123 -3.99 -1.28 -18.27
N ALA A 124 -3.18 -0.34 -17.81
CA ALA A 124 -1.86 -0.56 -17.24
C ALA A 124 -1.70 0.11 -15.87
N ASN A 125 -1.03 -0.54 -14.94
CA ASN A 125 -0.43 0.13 -13.78
C ASN A 125 1.09 0.02 -13.91
N LEU A 126 1.78 1.14 -14.10
CA LEU A 126 3.21 1.15 -14.35
C LEU A 126 4.06 1.51 -13.13
N HIS A 127 3.44 1.67 -11.96
CA HIS A 127 4.13 1.91 -10.69
C HIS A 127 3.63 0.91 -9.65
N CYS A 128 4.42 -0.11 -9.37
CA CYS A 128 4.07 -1.21 -8.48
C CYS A 128 5.29 -1.69 -7.71
N HIS A 129 5.11 -1.84 -6.40
CA HIS A 129 6.09 -2.39 -5.47
C HIS A 129 5.68 -3.78 -5.02
N THR A 130 6.67 -4.66 -4.90
CA THR A 130 6.52 -5.98 -4.33
C THR A 130 7.14 -6.01 -2.93
N GLN A 131 7.10 -7.17 -2.28
CA GLN A 131 7.83 -7.38 -1.02
C GLN A 131 9.33 -7.08 -1.11
N ALA A 132 9.90 -6.99 -2.33
CA ALA A 132 11.28 -6.60 -2.51
C ALA A 132 11.59 -5.14 -2.14
N SER A 133 10.62 -4.21 -2.15
CA SER A 133 10.83 -2.80 -1.79
C SER A 133 9.71 -2.14 -0.97
N GLY A 134 8.90 -2.95 -0.29
CA GLY A 134 7.91 -2.47 0.69
C GLY A 134 6.45 -2.57 0.26
N GLY A 135 6.15 -3.28 -0.83
CA GLY A 135 4.81 -3.82 -1.08
C GLY A 135 4.53 -5.06 -0.22
N VAL A 136 3.25 -5.45 -0.10
CA VAL A 136 2.81 -6.58 0.74
C VAL A 136 2.68 -7.90 -0.03
N LEU A 137 2.76 -7.86 -1.36
CA LEU A 137 2.60 -9.02 -2.24
C LEU A 137 3.94 -9.46 -2.86
N MET A 138 4.08 -10.78 -3.07
CA MET A 138 5.12 -11.33 -3.93
C MET A 138 4.90 -10.89 -5.38
N PRO A 139 5.92 -10.93 -6.26
CA PRO A 139 5.78 -10.48 -7.64
C PRO A 139 4.61 -11.14 -8.40
N ALA A 140 4.54 -12.48 -8.47
CA ALA A 140 3.41 -13.19 -9.09
C ALA A 140 2.03 -12.81 -8.49
N ASP A 141 1.97 -12.63 -7.18
CA ASP A 141 0.72 -12.27 -6.49
C ASP A 141 0.28 -10.84 -6.81
N ALA A 142 1.24 -9.92 -6.96
CA ALA A 142 0.97 -8.58 -7.43
C ALA A 142 0.38 -8.63 -8.85
N LEU A 143 0.92 -9.46 -9.75
CA LEU A 143 0.37 -9.60 -11.11
C LEU A 143 -1.08 -10.13 -11.11
N ARG A 144 -1.36 -11.16 -10.31
CA ARG A 144 -2.73 -11.70 -10.15
C ARG A 144 -3.69 -10.67 -9.59
N TRP A 145 -3.24 -9.88 -8.61
CA TRP A 145 -4.03 -8.79 -8.07
C TRP A 145 -4.39 -7.80 -9.19
N HIS A 146 -3.40 -7.36 -9.97
CA HIS A 146 -3.63 -6.42 -11.07
C HIS A 146 -4.56 -6.99 -12.15
N GLN A 147 -4.38 -8.27 -12.52
CA GLN A 147 -5.27 -8.97 -13.43
C GLN A 147 -6.73 -8.93 -12.93
N HIS A 148 -6.96 -9.31 -11.67
CA HIS A 148 -8.27 -9.29 -11.04
C HIS A 148 -8.88 -7.88 -11.03
N LYS A 149 -8.04 -6.85 -10.96
CA LYS A 149 -8.42 -5.44 -10.96
C LYS A 149 -8.66 -4.85 -12.36
N GLY A 150 -8.52 -5.65 -13.41
CA GLY A 150 -8.78 -5.26 -14.80
C GLY A 150 -7.55 -4.73 -15.54
N PHE A 151 -6.35 -4.80 -14.95
CA PHE A 151 -5.12 -4.44 -15.63
C PHE A 151 -4.61 -5.61 -16.47
N SER A 152 -4.10 -5.30 -17.66
CA SER A 152 -3.47 -6.28 -18.55
C SER A 152 -1.98 -6.01 -18.78
N VAL A 153 -1.47 -4.92 -18.21
CA VAL A 153 -0.06 -4.52 -18.24
C VAL A 153 0.34 -4.05 -16.85
N VAL A 154 1.48 -4.52 -16.34
CA VAL A 154 1.99 -4.12 -15.02
C VAL A 154 3.48 -3.79 -15.12
N GLY A 155 3.84 -2.58 -14.71
CA GLY A 155 5.22 -2.18 -14.46
C GLY A 155 5.61 -2.52 -13.04
N VAL A 156 6.58 -3.42 -12.86
CA VAL A 156 7.13 -3.76 -11.55
C VAL A 156 8.37 -2.92 -11.32
N THR A 157 8.27 -1.96 -10.41
CA THR A 157 9.21 -0.84 -10.23
C THR A 157 9.63 -0.76 -8.76
N ASP A 158 10.16 -1.86 -8.24
CA ASP A 158 10.65 -1.88 -6.87
C ASP A 158 11.77 -0.85 -6.65
N SER A 159 11.79 -0.22 -5.47
CA SER A 159 12.68 0.91 -5.18
C SER A 159 14.16 0.50 -5.26
N ASN A 160 14.90 1.12 -6.18
CA ASN A 160 16.32 0.88 -6.47
C ASN A 160 16.67 -0.59 -6.78
N LYS A 161 15.72 -1.37 -7.33
CA LYS A 161 15.87 -2.81 -7.61
C LYS A 161 15.19 -3.19 -8.93
N THR A 162 15.93 -3.78 -9.86
CA THR A 162 15.39 -4.31 -11.13
C THR A 162 15.01 -5.80 -11.08
N TYR A 163 15.69 -6.60 -10.26
CA TYR A 163 15.47 -8.06 -10.18
C TYR A 163 14.01 -8.48 -9.89
N PRO A 164 13.19 -7.75 -9.11
CA PRO A 164 11.81 -8.14 -8.86
C PRO A 164 10.95 -8.11 -10.13
N GLY A 165 11.19 -7.15 -11.02
CA GLY A 165 10.50 -7.08 -12.31
C GLY A 165 10.91 -8.21 -13.26
N VAL A 166 12.20 -8.59 -13.27
CA VAL A 166 12.68 -9.76 -14.03
C VAL A 166 12.06 -11.05 -13.49
N ARG A 167 12.00 -11.19 -12.16
CA ARG A 167 11.34 -12.32 -11.50
C ARG A 167 9.85 -12.37 -11.83
N ALA A 168 9.15 -11.23 -11.78
CA ALA A 168 7.73 -11.15 -12.14
C ALA A 168 7.49 -11.61 -13.59
N LEU A 169 8.37 -11.22 -14.51
CA LEU A 169 8.30 -11.63 -15.92
C LEU A 169 8.45 -13.15 -16.08
N SER A 170 9.41 -13.76 -15.39
CA SER A 170 9.56 -15.24 -15.37
C SER A 170 8.32 -15.91 -14.79
N GLU A 171 7.91 -15.48 -13.60
CA GLU A 171 6.75 -16.07 -12.90
C GLU A 171 5.45 -15.93 -13.69
N ALA A 172 5.28 -14.85 -14.47
CA ALA A 172 4.14 -14.68 -15.36
C ALA A 172 4.10 -15.74 -16.47
N GLY A 173 5.26 -16.06 -17.07
CA GLY A 173 5.37 -17.11 -18.08
C GLY A 173 5.21 -18.51 -17.47
N ASP A 174 5.89 -18.78 -16.36
CA ASP A 174 5.89 -20.09 -15.69
C ASP A 174 4.50 -20.46 -15.14
N GLN A 175 3.71 -19.46 -14.75
CA GLN A 175 2.40 -19.65 -14.11
C GLN A 175 1.22 -19.21 -15.00
N ASP A 176 1.47 -18.96 -16.30
CA ASP A 176 0.49 -18.53 -17.30
C ASP A 176 -0.41 -17.37 -16.82
N ILE A 177 0.21 -16.33 -16.23
CA ILE A 177 -0.51 -15.14 -15.78
C ILE A 177 -0.66 -14.21 -17.00
N PRO A 178 -1.89 -13.93 -17.48
CA PRO A 178 -2.12 -13.22 -18.75
C PRO A 178 -1.98 -11.70 -18.58
N VAL A 179 -0.82 -11.27 -18.10
CA VAL A 179 -0.45 -9.86 -17.87
C VAL A 179 0.88 -9.59 -18.55
N VAL A 180 0.97 -8.51 -19.30
CA VAL A 180 2.24 -8.03 -19.85
C VAL A 180 3.05 -7.41 -18.71
N VAL A 181 4.15 -8.04 -18.35
CA VAL A 181 5.08 -7.50 -17.35
C VAL A 181 6.07 -6.56 -18.02
N VAL A 182 6.23 -5.37 -17.46
CA VAL A 182 7.25 -4.39 -17.85
C VAL A 182 8.25 -4.26 -16.69
N PRO A 183 9.41 -4.93 -16.76
CA PRO A 183 10.44 -4.78 -15.74
C PRO A 183 10.94 -3.34 -15.68
N GLY A 184 11.02 -2.78 -14.48
CA GLY A 184 11.58 -1.47 -14.24
C GLY A 184 12.14 -1.33 -12.83
N GLU A 185 12.48 -0.09 -12.49
CA GLU A 185 12.97 0.33 -11.18
C GLU A 185 12.30 1.65 -10.82
N GLU A 186 11.91 1.82 -9.55
CA GLU A 186 11.68 3.16 -8.99
C GLU A 186 13.00 3.65 -8.41
N TYR A 187 13.70 4.52 -9.12
CA TYR A 187 14.86 5.21 -8.56
C TYR A 187 14.39 6.18 -7.46
N ARG A 188 14.91 6.02 -6.25
CA ARG A 188 14.45 6.76 -5.06
C ARG A 188 15.49 7.76 -4.55
N GLY A 189 15.66 8.86 -5.29
CA GLY A 189 16.49 10.01 -4.90
C GLY A 189 15.70 11.17 -4.29
N THR A 190 16.14 12.41 -4.52
CA THR A 190 15.38 13.62 -4.11
C THR A 190 14.08 13.85 -4.87
N THR A 191 13.92 13.19 -6.01
CA THR A 191 12.71 13.01 -6.82
C THR A 191 12.73 11.56 -7.27
N HIS A 192 11.58 10.92 -7.28
CA HIS A 192 11.47 9.52 -7.68
C HIS A 192 11.30 9.42 -9.20
N LEU A 193 11.91 8.40 -9.81
CA LEU A 193 11.85 8.18 -11.25
C LEU A 193 11.49 6.72 -11.53
N LEU A 194 10.55 6.48 -12.45
CA LEU A 194 10.31 5.16 -13.01
C LEU A 194 11.23 4.96 -14.20
N MET A 195 12.10 3.96 -14.12
CA MET A 195 13.08 3.64 -15.14
C MET A 195 12.78 2.26 -15.71
N PHE A 196 12.33 2.21 -16.97
CA PHE A 196 11.97 0.96 -17.64
C PHE A 196 12.98 0.57 -18.71
N GLY A 197 13.31 -0.71 -18.79
CA GLY A 197 14.31 -1.22 -19.73
C GLY A 197 15.76 -1.00 -19.27
N LEU A 198 15.97 -0.83 -17.95
CA LEU A 198 17.31 -0.92 -17.37
C LEU A 198 17.87 -2.34 -17.53
N LYS A 199 19.15 -2.43 -17.88
CA LYS A 199 19.94 -3.67 -17.87
C LYS A 199 20.52 -3.91 -16.48
N GLU A 200 20.91 -2.84 -15.79
CA GLU A 200 21.49 -2.85 -14.46
C GLU A 200 20.84 -1.77 -13.58
N PRO A 201 20.64 -2.04 -12.27
CA PRO A 201 20.01 -1.08 -11.37
C PRO A 201 20.89 0.15 -11.14
N ILE A 202 20.28 1.30 -10.85
CA ILE A 202 20.99 2.55 -10.60
C ILE A 202 20.92 2.90 -9.11
N ARG A 203 22.08 2.89 -8.47
CA ARG A 203 22.20 3.10 -7.02
C ARG A 203 21.99 4.55 -6.60
N ALA A 204 20.81 4.86 -6.05
CA ALA A 204 20.46 6.20 -5.57
C ALA A 204 21.34 6.77 -4.45
N ASP A 205 22.07 5.92 -3.72
CA ASP A 205 23.05 6.34 -2.71
C ASP A 205 24.39 6.81 -3.31
N GLN A 206 24.57 6.65 -4.63
CA GLN A 206 25.85 6.89 -5.30
C GLN A 206 25.79 7.96 -6.40
N VAL A 207 24.61 8.33 -6.87
CA VAL A 207 24.45 9.27 -7.97
C VAL A 207 23.39 10.31 -7.67
N GLU A 208 23.61 11.53 -8.14
CA GLU A 208 22.57 12.55 -8.20
C GLU A 208 21.59 12.25 -9.34
N ILE A 209 20.40 12.85 -9.28
CA ILE A 209 19.30 12.54 -10.21
C ILE A 209 19.66 12.75 -11.67
N SER A 210 20.30 13.87 -12.00
CA SER A 210 20.73 14.16 -13.37
C SER A 210 21.68 13.08 -13.91
N SER A 211 22.58 12.59 -13.06
CA SER A 211 23.50 11.50 -13.38
C SER A 211 22.79 10.15 -13.48
N ALA A 212 21.79 9.90 -12.63
CA ALA A 212 20.95 8.71 -12.71
C ALA A 212 20.17 8.66 -14.03
N MET A 213 19.58 9.78 -14.47
CA MET A 213 18.89 9.89 -15.76
C MET A 213 19.83 9.72 -16.95
N ALA A 214 21.04 10.29 -16.89
CA ALA A 214 22.06 10.09 -17.92
C ALA A 214 22.43 8.60 -18.05
N LYS A 215 22.70 7.92 -16.93
CA LYS A 215 22.99 6.48 -16.90
C LYS A 215 21.82 5.63 -17.40
N ALA A 216 20.59 5.97 -17.04
CA ALA A 216 19.39 5.29 -17.54
C ALA A 216 19.30 5.41 -19.07
N ARG A 217 19.56 6.60 -19.61
CA ARG A 217 19.59 6.86 -21.06
C ARG A 217 20.71 6.09 -21.77
N GLU A 218 21.90 5.99 -21.19
CA GLU A 218 23.00 5.16 -21.73
C GLU A 218 22.60 3.69 -21.86
N GLN A 219 21.76 3.19 -20.96
CA GLN A 219 21.19 1.85 -21.03
C GLN A 219 20.02 1.71 -22.03
N GLY A 220 19.55 2.83 -22.61
CA GLY A 220 18.38 2.89 -23.49
C GLY A 220 17.03 2.87 -22.75
N ALA A 221 17.07 3.07 -21.43
CA ALA A 221 15.87 3.04 -20.59
C ALA A 221 14.97 4.24 -20.84
N LEU A 222 13.66 4.01 -20.67
CA LEU A 222 12.65 5.07 -20.62
C LEU A 222 12.57 5.60 -19.19
N VAL A 223 12.69 6.92 -19.02
CA VAL A 223 12.57 7.57 -17.71
C VAL A 223 11.28 8.37 -17.63
N ILE A 224 10.44 8.06 -16.65
CA ILE A 224 9.23 8.81 -16.31
C ILE A 224 9.41 9.38 -14.91
N ALA A 225 9.12 10.66 -14.71
CA ALA A 225 9.18 11.24 -13.36
C ALA A 225 7.93 10.86 -12.56
N ALA A 226 8.12 10.21 -11.41
CA ALA A 226 7.05 9.77 -10.52
C ALA A 226 6.57 10.90 -9.62
N HIS A 227 5.24 10.96 -9.40
CA HIS A 227 4.52 11.88 -8.51
C HIS A 227 5.29 13.19 -8.22
N THR A 228 5.52 14.01 -9.27
CA THR A 228 6.47 15.14 -9.29
C THR A 228 6.23 16.17 -8.19
N TRP A 229 5.00 16.28 -7.69
CA TRP A 229 4.61 17.18 -6.60
C TRP A 229 5.27 16.86 -5.25
N THR A 230 5.91 15.70 -5.08
CA THR A 230 6.69 15.38 -3.87
C THR A 230 8.21 15.50 -4.08
N GLY A 231 8.65 15.77 -5.32
CA GLY A 231 10.06 15.85 -5.68
C GLY A 231 10.67 17.22 -5.35
N LYS A 232 12.01 17.28 -5.30
CA LYS A 232 12.73 18.56 -5.19
C LYS A 232 12.91 19.27 -6.53
N GLN A 233 13.07 18.50 -7.60
CA GLN A 233 13.32 19.02 -8.94
C GLN A 233 12.01 19.40 -9.64
N THR A 234 12.06 20.49 -10.39
CA THR A 234 10.94 20.96 -11.20
C THR A 234 10.72 20.08 -12.44
N PRO A 235 9.50 20.03 -12.98
CA PRO A 235 9.21 19.33 -14.24
C PRO A 235 10.11 19.77 -15.40
N ASP A 236 10.41 21.06 -15.54
CA ASP A 236 11.31 21.60 -16.57
C ASP A 236 12.74 21.06 -16.46
N GLU A 237 13.31 21.00 -15.24
CA GLU A 237 14.65 20.42 -15.03
C GLU A 237 14.68 18.94 -15.42
N LEU A 238 13.66 18.18 -15.02
CA LEU A 238 13.56 16.75 -15.35
C LEU A 238 13.43 16.55 -16.86
N LEU A 239 12.64 17.39 -17.54
CA LEU A 239 12.52 17.36 -18.99
C LEU A 239 13.86 17.67 -19.68
N GLN A 240 14.60 18.70 -19.23
CA GLN A 240 15.92 19.04 -19.77
C GLN A 240 16.92 17.89 -19.61
N TRP A 241 16.80 17.07 -18.56
CA TRP A 241 17.64 15.89 -18.36
C TRP A 241 17.19 14.65 -19.15
N GLY A 242 16.02 14.72 -19.80
CA GLY A 242 15.51 13.70 -20.71
C GLY A 242 14.40 12.83 -20.14
N ALA A 243 13.58 13.34 -19.22
CA ALA A 243 12.33 12.67 -18.85
C ALA A 243 11.42 12.55 -20.09
N ALA A 244 10.90 11.36 -20.33
CA ALA A 244 9.99 11.08 -21.44
C ALA A 244 8.51 11.26 -21.07
N GLY A 245 8.23 11.60 -19.81
CA GLY A 245 6.89 11.70 -19.27
C GLY A 245 6.85 11.96 -17.78
N PHE A 246 5.62 12.13 -17.31
CA PHE A 246 5.29 12.39 -15.91
C PHE A 246 4.16 11.46 -15.47
N GLU A 247 4.16 11.08 -14.20
CA GLU A 247 2.92 10.61 -13.57
C GLU A 247 1.95 11.79 -13.47
N ALA A 248 0.84 11.70 -14.21
CA ALA A 248 -0.23 12.69 -14.15
C ALA A 248 -1.19 12.41 -13.00
N CYS A 249 -1.35 11.13 -12.65
CA CYS A 249 -2.15 10.69 -11.50
C CYS A 249 -1.40 9.61 -10.73
N ASN A 250 -1.32 9.75 -9.41
CA ASN A 250 -0.85 8.72 -8.50
C ASN A 250 -1.88 8.54 -7.37
N GLY A 251 -2.57 7.40 -7.38
CA GLY A 251 -3.71 7.18 -6.50
C GLY A 251 -4.80 8.26 -6.69
N PRO A 252 -5.18 9.03 -5.66
CA PRO A 252 -6.14 10.13 -5.78
C PRO A 252 -5.53 11.46 -6.22
N THR A 253 -4.20 11.58 -6.25
CA THR A 253 -3.52 12.86 -6.48
C THR A 253 -3.23 13.04 -7.96
N THR A 254 -3.52 14.23 -8.48
CA THR A 254 -3.22 14.62 -9.86
C THR A 254 -2.11 15.66 -9.90
N VAL A 255 -1.36 15.69 -10.98
CA VAL A 255 -0.37 16.72 -11.26
C VAL A 255 -1.01 18.11 -11.49
N ASP A 256 -0.23 19.18 -11.31
CA ASP A 256 -0.68 20.56 -11.53
C ASP A 256 -0.83 20.93 -13.02
N GLU A 257 -1.54 22.04 -13.27
CA GLU A 257 -1.81 22.52 -14.63
C GLU A 257 -0.54 22.93 -15.39
N ALA A 258 0.48 23.44 -14.70
CA ALA A 258 1.74 23.87 -15.33
C ALA A 258 2.49 22.65 -15.91
N THR A 259 2.56 21.56 -15.14
CA THR A 259 3.14 20.29 -15.59
C THR A 259 2.35 19.67 -16.72
N LEU A 260 1.01 19.72 -16.67
CA LEU A 260 0.17 19.24 -17.79
C LEU A 260 0.39 20.05 -19.07
N LYS A 261 0.51 21.38 -18.95
CA LYS A 261 0.82 22.26 -20.08
C LYS A 261 2.18 21.90 -20.69
N LEU A 262 3.22 21.78 -19.86
CA LEU A 262 4.56 21.37 -20.30
C LEU A 262 4.52 20.01 -21.02
N ALA A 263 3.81 19.04 -20.44
CA ALA A 263 3.69 17.71 -21.03
C ALA A 263 2.99 17.72 -22.40
N ARG A 264 1.98 18.57 -22.60
CA ARG A 264 1.29 18.74 -23.88
C ARG A 264 2.18 19.41 -24.92
N GLU A 265 2.89 20.47 -24.53
CA GLU A 265 3.82 21.20 -25.41
C GLU A 265 4.91 20.27 -25.97
N HIS A 266 5.39 19.34 -25.15
CA HIS A 266 6.45 18.40 -25.50
C HIS A 266 5.96 16.99 -25.89
N ARG A 267 4.64 16.78 -25.99
CA ARG A 267 4.02 15.48 -26.34
C ARG A 267 4.51 14.31 -25.48
N LEU A 268 4.71 14.55 -24.18
CA LEU A 268 5.28 13.58 -23.24
C LEU A 268 4.25 12.55 -22.80
N ALA A 269 4.70 11.38 -22.35
CA ALA A 269 3.80 10.39 -21.75
C ALA A 269 3.19 10.91 -20.44
N LEU A 270 1.89 10.66 -20.26
CA LEU A 270 1.19 10.84 -18.99
C LEU A 270 0.79 9.48 -18.44
N LEU A 271 1.22 9.19 -17.21
CA LEU A 271 0.91 7.94 -16.52
C LEU A 271 -0.18 8.14 -15.46
N GLY A 272 -1.09 7.17 -15.39
CA GLY A 272 -1.96 6.95 -14.25
C GLY A 272 -1.50 5.71 -13.51
N SER A 273 -0.89 5.90 -12.35
CA SER A 273 -0.30 4.80 -11.60
C SER A 273 -0.81 4.72 -10.16
N LEU A 274 -0.66 3.56 -9.54
CA LEU A 274 -1.14 3.33 -8.19
C LEU A 274 -0.07 3.58 -7.11
N ASP A 275 1.22 3.59 -7.45
CA ASP A 275 2.33 3.35 -6.50
C ASP A 275 1.94 2.16 -5.59
N PHE A 276 1.57 1.06 -6.24
CA PHE A 276 0.89 -0.03 -5.57
C PHE A 276 1.83 -0.68 -4.56
N ARG A 277 1.50 -0.58 -3.28
CA ARG A 277 2.16 -1.31 -2.18
C ARG A 277 1.20 -2.25 -1.48
N GLN A 278 -0.03 -1.80 -1.32
CA GLN A 278 -1.15 -2.49 -0.68
C GLN A 278 -2.45 -1.76 -1.02
N GLY A 279 -3.58 -2.43 -0.88
CA GLY A 279 -4.88 -1.84 -1.18
C GLY A 279 -5.74 -2.74 -2.08
N ASN A 280 -6.96 -2.31 -2.33
CA ASN A 280 -7.95 -3.08 -3.10
C ASN A 280 -8.76 -2.22 -4.07
N SER A 281 -8.39 -0.95 -4.24
CA SER A 281 -9.15 0.03 -4.98
C SER A 281 -8.21 0.73 -5.96
N PRO A 282 -8.17 0.31 -7.24
CA PRO A 282 -7.46 1.07 -8.25
C PRO A 282 -8.19 2.40 -8.45
N LYS A 283 -7.45 3.51 -8.31
CA LYS A 283 -7.99 4.87 -8.44
C LYS A 283 -7.70 5.51 -9.79
N THR A 284 -6.70 4.96 -10.49
CA THR A 284 -6.24 5.45 -11.78
C THR A 284 -5.61 4.30 -12.56
N ALA A 285 -5.49 4.48 -13.87
CA ALA A 285 -4.80 3.56 -14.78
C ALA A 285 -4.14 4.34 -15.92
N THR A 286 -3.10 3.78 -16.52
CA THR A 286 -2.59 4.21 -17.82
C THR A 286 -3.32 3.43 -18.92
N VAL A 287 -3.87 4.12 -19.91
CA VAL A 287 -4.49 3.55 -21.10
C VAL A 287 -3.44 3.46 -22.19
N LEU A 288 -3.28 2.26 -22.75
CA LEU A 288 -2.34 1.95 -23.82
C LEU A 288 -3.08 1.41 -25.06
N PRO A 289 -2.48 1.48 -26.26
CA PRO A 289 -3.01 0.84 -27.45
C PRO A 289 -3.15 -0.67 -27.25
N TYR A 290 -4.15 -1.30 -27.88
CA TYR A 290 -4.38 -2.74 -27.74
C TYR A 290 -3.17 -3.58 -28.16
N GLU A 291 -2.41 -3.13 -29.15
CA GLU A 291 -1.20 -3.79 -29.64
C GLU A 291 -0.01 -3.73 -28.67
N ALA A 292 -0.09 -2.97 -27.57
CA ALA A 292 0.92 -2.90 -26.52
C ALA A 292 0.95 -4.18 -25.66
N ASN A 293 1.17 -5.32 -26.32
CA ASN A 293 1.09 -6.66 -25.77
C ASN A 293 2.45 -7.28 -25.38
N THR A 294 3.51 -6.47 -25.37
CA THR A 294 4.87 -6.84 -24.92
C THR A 294 5.51 -5.63 -24.27
N ALA A 295 6.50 -5.83 -23.40
CA ALA A 295 7.21 -4.71 -22.76
C ALA A 295 7.77 -3.72 -23.78
N ALA A 296 8.40 -4.18 -24.86
CA ALA A 296 8.94 -3.31 -25.90
C ALA A 296 7.87 -2.44 -26.58
N LYS A 297 6.69 -3.02 -26.86
CA LYS A 297 5.57 -2.26 -27.46
C LYS A 297 4.93 -1.29 -26.46
N VAL A 298 4.89 -1.63 -25.17
CA VAL A 298 4.47 -0.70 -24.12
C VAL A 298 5.42 0.49 -24.06
N LEU A 299 6.73 0.26 -23.99
CA LEU A 299 7.72 1.33 -23.95
C LEU A 299 7.69 2.19 -25.22
N LYS A 300 7.46 1.59 -26.38
CA LYS A 300 7.26 2.33 -27.63
C LYS A 300 6.02 3.23 -27.56
N ALA A 301 4.88 2.70 -27.11
CA ALA A 301 3.65 3.49 -26.98
C ALA A 301 3.84 4.69 -26.04
N LEU A 302 4.55 4.52 -24.93
CA LEU A 302 4.88 5.62 -24.02
C LEU A 302 5.83 6.64 -24.69
N LYS A 303 6.91 6.19 -25.33
CA LYS A 303 7.85 7.08 -26.06
C LYS A 303 7.15 7.93 -27.12
N ASP A 304 6.18 7.35 -27.81
CA ASP A 304 5.42 8.02 -28.86
C ASP A 304 4.28 8.91 -28.32
N GLY A 305 4.10 8.99 -26.99
CA GLY A 305 2.97 9.69 -26.37
C GLY A 305 1.60 9.07 -26.70
N ARG A 306 1.56 7.82 -27.18
CA ARG A 306 0.34 7.06 -27.50
C ARG A 306 -0.22 6.42 -26.24
N CYS A 307 -0.52 7.23 -25.23
CA CYS A 307 -1.12 6.80 -23.99
C CYS A 307 -2.01 7.89 -23.40
N ALA A 308 -2.84 7.52 -22.43
CA ALA A 308 -3.60 8.46 -21.62
C ALA A 308 -3.61 8.02 -20.17
N THR A 309 -3.81 8.97 -19.26
CA THR A 309 -4.13 8.68 -17.86
C THR A 309 -5.64 8.63 -17.70
N LEU A 310 -6.17 7.57 -17.11
CA LEU A 310 -7.58 7.40 -16.74
C LEU A 310 -7.71 7.57 -15.23
N TYR A 311 -8.68 8.35 -14.76
CA TYR A 311 -8.90 8.59 -13.34
C TYR A 311 -10.37 8.91 -13.03
N CYS A 312 -10.74 8.84 -11.75
CA CYS A 312 -12.06 9.21 -11.26
C CYS A 312 -12.00 10.63 -10.65
N PRO A 313 -12.59 11.66 -11.27
CA PRO A 313 -12.59 13.03 -10.75
C PRO A 313 -13.11 13.15 -9.32
N GLU A 314 -14.08 12.32 -8.96
CA GLU A 314 -14.72 12.30 -7.64
C GLU A 314 -13.78 11.79 -6.54
N TRP A 315 -12.69 11.11 -6.90
CA TRP A 315 -11.66 10.67 -5.97
C TRP A 315 -10.45 11.59 -5.93
N ARG A 316 -10.49 12.70 -6.68
CA ARG A 316 -9.38 13.64 -6.78
C ARG A 316 -9.17 14.32 -5.44
N GLU A 317 -7.95 14.20 -4.93
CA GLU A 317 -7.47 15.04 -3.86
C GLU A 317 -6.54 16.06 -4.48
N ASP A 318 -6.89 17.35 -4.35
CA ASP A 318 -5.96 18.43 -4.64
C ASP A 318 -4.70 18.21 -3.79
N THR A 319 -3.54 18.67 -4.27
CA THR A 319 -2.19 18.36 -3.74
C THR A 319 -1.96 18.64 -2.24
N GLN A 320 -2.94 19.22 -1.55
CA GLN A 320 -2.97 19.39 -0.10
C GLN A 320 -3.62 18.16 0.56
N PHE A 321 -2.77 17.26 1.07
CA PHE A 321 -3.16 16.13 1.93
C PHE A 321 -3.86 16.61 3.22
N SER A 322 -5.16 16.93 3.15
CA SER A 322 -5.96 17.29 4.32
C SER A 322 -6.63 16.05 4.92
N TYR A 323 -6.24 15.71 6.14
CA TYR A 323 -6.81 14.59 6.90
C TYR A 323 -8.34 14.67 7.00
N TRP A 324 -8.89 15.87 7.22
CA TRP A 324 -10.33 16.07 7.39
C TRP A 324 -11.11 15.87 6.11
N VAL A 325 -10.59 16.37 4.98
CA VAL A 325 -11.20 16.16 3.66
C VAL A 325 -11.25 14.66 3.35
N ARG A 326 -10.16 13.94 3.63
CA ARG A 326 -10.10 12.49 3.42
C ARG A 326 -11.06 11.73 4.33
N LEU A 327 -11.20 12.11 5.61
CA LEU A 327 -12.18 11.49 6.50
C LEU A 327 -13.61 11.67 5.98
N GLN A 328 -13.95 12.88 5.50
CA GLN A 328 -15.25 13.17 4.91
C GLN A 328 -15.53 12.37 3.63
N HIS A 329 -14.51 12.13 2.78
CA HIS A 329 -14.65 11.31 1.57
C HIS A 329 -14.70 9.81 1.86
N ASN A 330 -13.85 9.33 2.77
CA ASN A 330 -13.76 7.92 3.09
C ASN A 330 -14.94 7.43 3.92
N PHE A 331 -15.58 8.27 4.73
CA PHE A 331 -16.64 7.83 5.63
C PHE A 331 -17.89 7.31 4.88
N PRO A 332 -18.47 8.02 3.89
CA PRO A 332 -19.56 7.48 3.08
C PRO A 332 -19.17 6.18 2.37
N ASP A 333 -17.95 6.10 1.86
CA ASP A 333 -17.43 4.91 1.20
C ASP A 333 -17.25 3.74 2.17
N LEU A 334 -16.79 3.99 3.39
CA LEU A 334 -16.70 2.99 4.46
C LEU A 334 -18.09 2.45 4.82
N VAL A 335 -19.08 3.33 4.92
CA VAL A 335 -20.48 2.94 5.17
C VAL A 335 -21.04 2.14 3.98
N LYS A 336 -20.81 2.60 2.74
CA LYS A 336 -21.30 1.94 1.51
C LYS A 336 -20.65 0.56 1.31
N ARG A 337 -19.35 0.43 1.60
CA ARG A 337 -18.57 -0.82 1.38
C ARG A 337 -18.60 -1.78 2.56
N GLY A 338 -18.69 -1.28 3.79
CA GLY A 338 -18.85 -2.10 5.00
C GLY A 338 -20.31 -2.52 5.20
N GLY A 339 -21.26 -1.73 4.69
CA GLY A 339 -22.69 -2.02 4.73
C GLY A 339 -23.20 -2.24 6.15
N ILE A 340 -24.19 -3.12 6.28
CA ILE A 340 -24.78 -3.53 7.58
C ILE A 340 -23.79 -4.28 8.47
N TRP A 341 -22.65 -4.75 7.95
CA TRP A 341 -21.71 -5.64 8.63
C TRP A 341 -20.82 -4.97 9.68
N VAL A 342 -20.74 -3.63 9.65
CA VAL A 342 -20.03 -2.86 10.69
C VAL A 342 -20.65 -3.10 12.07
N ILE A 343 -21.98 -3.18 12.15
CA ILE A 343 -22.70 -3.37 13.42
C ILE A 343 -22.38 -4.76 14.02
N PRO A 344 -22.55 -5.90 13.31
CA PRO A 344 -22.10 -7.21 13.76
C PRO A 344 -20.62 -7.26 14.14
N GLY A 345 -19.74 -6.61 13.37
CA GLY A 345 -18.31 -6.52 13.69
C GLY A 345 -18.07 -5.85 15.05
N LEU A 346 -18.62 -4.66 15.27
CA LEU A 346 -18.50 -3.96 16.54
C LEU A 346 -19.11 -4.75 17.70
N LEU A 347 -20.27 -5.38 17.50
CA LEU A 347 -20.90 -6.24 18.50
C LEU A 347 -20.06 -7.47 18.85
N LEU A 348 -19.40 -8.09 17.87
CA LEU A 348 -18.48 -9.19 18.08
C LEU A 348 -17.29 -8.74 18.95
N TRP A 349 -16.63 -7.64 18.58
CA TRP A 349 -15.48 -7.13 19.33
C TRP A 349 -15.88 -6.70 20.75
N TRP A 350 -17.05 -6.09 20.92
CA TRP A 350 -17.59 -5.77 22.25
C TRP A 350 -17.85 -7.03 23.09
N ARG A 351 -18.47 -8.07 22.51
CA ARG A 351 -18.64 -9.36 23.18
C ARG A 351 -17.32 -10.03 23.52
N LEU A 352 -16.34 -10.03 22.62
CA LEU A 352 -15.00 -10.57 22.87
C LEU A 352 -14.32 -9.83 24.02
N ALA A 353 -14.45 -8.50 24.09
CA ALA A 353 -13.94 -7.72 25.22
C ALA A 353 -14.62 -8.07 26.55
N LEU A 354 -15.95 -8.27 26.54
CA LEU A 354 -16.69 -8.73 27.73
C LEU A 354 -16.31 -10.16 28.16
N LEU A 355 -16.12 -11.07 27.20
CA LEU A 355 -15.69 -12.44 27.44
C LEU A 355 -14.26 -12.48 27.99
N ALA A 356 -13.32 -11.71 27.41
CA ALA A 356 -11.97 -11.57 27.93
C ALA A 356 -11.96 -11.06 29.37
N ARG A 357 -12.87 -10.14 29.71
CA ARG A 357 -13.06 -9.67 31.09
C ARG A 357 -13.62 -10.74 32.02
N ARG A 358 -14.46 -11.65 31.52
CA ARG A 358 -15.12 -12.71 32.31
C ARG A 358 -14.27 -13.97 32.49
N TYR A 359 -13.43 -14.29 31.50
CA TYR A 359 -12.66 -15.53 31.39
C TYR A 359 -11.15 -15.28 31.37
N ALA A 360 -10.64 -14.32 32.15
CA ALA A 360 -9.23 -14.34 32.51
C ALA A 360 -9.09 -15.18 33.79
N PRO A 361 -8.47 -16.38 33.79
CA PRO A 361 -8.17 -17.10 35.02
C PRO A 361 -6.67 -17.41 35.17
N CYS A 362 -6.15 -17.13 36.37
CA CYS A 362 -5.02 -17.79 37.05
C CYS A 362 -3.54 -17.50 36.65
N GLN A 363 -2.83 -16.97 37.66
CA GLN A 363 -1.43 -17.18 38.11
C GLN A 363 -0.31 -17.51 37.09
N PRO A 364 0.71 -16.64 36.94
CA PRO A 364 1.93 -17.03 36.26
C PRO A 364 3.23 -16.46 36.87
N ARG A 365 4.12 -17.34 37.35
CA ARG A 365 5.53 -16.96 37.58
C ARG A 365 6.50 -17.45 36.51
N GLN A 366 6.16 -18.50 35.75
CA GLN A 366 7.07 -19.10 34.77
C GLN A 366 6.82 -18.66 33.31
N GLY A 367 5.61 -18.19 32.98
CA GLY A 367 5.28 -17.70 31.61
C GLY A 367 5.79 -16.30 31.29
N LEU A 368 6.06 -15.47 32.32
CA LEU A 368 6.41 -14.06 32.14
C LEU A 368 7.78 -13.88 31.47
N GLU A 369 8.75 -14.76 31.76
CA GLU A 369 10.10 -14.68 31.20
C GLU A 369 10.12 -15.07 29.72
N ILE A 370 9.40 -16.14 29.34
CA ILE A 370 9.27 -16.58 27.94
C ILE A 370 8.52 -15.53 27.12
N ILE A 371 7.47 -14.89 27.67
CA ILE A 371 6.72 -13.85 26.98
C ILE A 371 7.49 -12.54 26.91
N LEU A 372 8.23 -12.15 27.96
CA LEU A 372 9.17 -11.04 27.87
C LEU A 372 10.20 -11.33 26.79
N MET A 373 10.75 -12.55 26.67
CA MET A 373 11.65 -12.93 25.59
C MET A 373 10.99 -12.91 24.21
N LEU A 374 9.73 -13.35 24.06
CA LEU A 374 9.01 -13.35 22.79
C LEU A 374 8.51 -11.96 22.38
N ALA A 375 8.12 -11.12 23.33
CA ALA A 375 7.69 -9.74 23.11
C ALA A 375 8.88 -8.79 22.94
N LEU A 376 10.01 -9.02 23.64
CA LEU A 376 11.30 -8.42 23.32
C LEU A 376 11.80 -8.93 21.97
N GLY A 377 11.67 -10.22 21.67
CA GLY A 377 12.03 -10.78 20.37
C GLY A 377 11.23 -10.16 19.23
N GLY A 378 9.90 -10.13 19.35
CA GLY A 378 8.99 -9.49 18.39
C GLY A 378 9.15 -7.98 18.33
N GLY A 379 9.39 -7.32 19.47
CA GLY A 379 9.63 -5.88 19.58
C GLY A 379 10.98 -5.47 19.01
N VAL A 380 12.04 -6.25 19.26
CA VAL A 380 13.36 -6.09 18.64
C VAL A 380 13.26 -6.36 17.15
N LEU A 381 12.55 -7.40 16.70
CA LEU A 381 12.30 -7.65 15.28
C LEU A 381 11.45 -6.55 14.63
N GLY A 382 10.49 -5.97 15.34
CA GLY A 382 9.65 -4.87 14.90
C GLY A 382 10.44 -3.56 14.78
N ILE A 383 11.16 -3.17 15.84
CA ILE A 383 12.05 -2.00 15.85
C ILE A 383 13.18 -2.20 14.83
N TRP A 384 13.76 -3.40 14.74
CA TRP A 384 14.72 -3.76 13.70
C TRP A 384 14.08 -3.64 12.31
N SER A 385 12.85 -4.12 12.07
CA SER A 385 12.17 -3.98 10.77
C SER A 385 11.88 -2.52 10.41
N VAL A 386 11.58 -1.67 11.40
CA VAL A 386 11.34 -0.22 11.21
C VAL A 386 12.66 0.54 11.02
N TRP A 387 13.71 0.20 11.76
CA TRP A 387 15.04 0.79 11.63
C TRP A 387 15.74 0.34 10.33
N TRP A 388 15.53 -0.91 9.91
CA TRP A 388 16.04 -1.49 8.68
C TRP A 388 15.25 -1.04 7.43
N LYS A 389 13.97 -0.67 7.59
CA LYS A 389 13.14 0.00 6.57
C LYS A 389 13.79 1.27 6.01
N TYR A 390 14.63 1.94 6.79
CA TYR A 390 15.33 3.14 6.36
C TYR A 390 16.63 2.86 5.59
N LYS A 391 17.14 1.61 5.53
CA LYS A 391 18.41 1.33 4.83
C LYS A 391 18.42 0.16 3.85
N LEU A 392 17.70 -0.96 4.06
CA LEU A 392 18.00 -2.20 3.29
C LEU A 392 16.81 -3.09 2.86
N GLY A 393 15.56 -2.72 3.12
CA GLY A 393 14.40 -3.28 2.42
C GLY A 393 14.20 -4.80 2.53
N TRP A 394 14.36 -5.37 3.73
CA TRP A 394 13.98 -6.76 4.01
C TRP A 394 12.92 -6.79 5.14
N PHE A 395 11.76 -7.38 4.85
CA PHE A 395 10.74 -7.74 5.84
C PHE A 395 10.99 -9.20 6.28
N PRO A 396 10.77 -9.59 7.55
CA PRO A 396 10.52 -11.00 7.85
C PRO A 396 9.32 -11.47 7.00
N SER A 397 9.34 -12.73 6.55
CA SER A 397 8.21 -13.22 5.74
C SER A 397 6.92 -13.03 6.54
N LEU A 398 5.84 -12.67 5.84
CA LEU A 398 4.58 -12.40 6.52
C LEU A 398 4.10 -13.62 7.32
N GLU A 399 4.44 -14.85 6.89
CA GLU A 399 4.16 -16.04 7.69
C GLU A 399 4.86 -15.99 9.05
N LEU A 400 6.10 -15.48 9.12
CA LEU A 400 6.82 -15.30 10.38
C LEU A 400 6.17 -14.22 11.26
N ALA A 401 5.79 -13.07 10.67
CA ALA A 401 5.11 -12.01 11.42
C ALA A 401 3.74 -12.45 11.96
N LEU A 402 2.96 -13.17 11.15
CA LEU A 402 1.68 -13.76 11.54
C LEU A 402 1.86 -14.87 12.58
N SER A 403 2.85 -15.74 12.42
CA SER A 403 3.14 -16.81 13.39
C SER A 403 3.55 -16.24 14.74
N LEU A 404 4.42 -15.22 14.74
CA LEU A 404 4.79 -14.51 15.96
C LEU A 404 3.59 -13.79 16.59
N TRP A 405 2.70 -13.20 15.78
CA TRP A 405 1.51 -12.52 16.28
C TRP A 405 0.45 -13.47 16.86
N VAL A 406 0.16 -14.58 16.17
CA VAL A 406 -0.78 -15.63 16.60
C VAL A 406 -0.32 -16.29 17.90
N VAL A 407 0.99 -16.39 18.14
CA VAL A 407 1.54 -16.95 19.38
C VAL A 407 1.65 -15.89 20.48
N ALA A 408 2.17 -14.70 20.18
CA ALA A 408 2.45 -13.68 21.20
C ALA A 408 1.19 -13.01 21.76
N CYS A 409 0.14 -12.80 20.94
CA CYS A 409 -1.06 -12.10 21.40
C CYS A 409 -1.87 -12.90 22.43
N PRO A 410 -2.30 -14.15 22.16
CA PRO A 410 -3.11 -14.91 23.14
C PRO A 410 -2.39 -15.11 24.48
N LEU A 411 -1.07 -15.34 24.44
CA LEU A 411 -0.26 -15.47 25.66
C LEU A 411 -0.14 -14.15 26.43
N GLY A 412 0.09 -13.02 25.75
CA GLY A 412 0.17 -11.71 26.40
C GLY A 412 -1.16 -11.29 27.07
N TRP A 413 -2.28 -11.54 26.40
CA TRP A 413 -3.62 -11.24 26.93
C TRP A 413 -4.00 -12.12 28.12
N TYR A 414 -3.66 -13.42 28.08
CA TYR A 414 -3.87 -14.34 29.19
C TYR A 414 -3.18 -13.84 30.47
N MET A 415 -1.93 -13.39 30.36
CA MET A 415 -1.09 -13.01 31.51
C MET A 415 -1.46 -11.65 32.12
N ALA A 416 -1.80 -10.65 31.30
CA ALA A 416 -2.28 -9.36 31.79
C ALA A 416 -3.57 -9.52 32.62
N GLY A 417 -4.42 -10.47 32.22
CA GLY A 417 -5.59 -10.87 33.01
C GLY A 417 -5.22 -11.53 34.34
N CYS A 418 -4.17 -12.35 34.35
CA CYS A 418 -3.75 -13.09 35.55
C CYS A 418 -3.07 -12.22 36.62
N GLU A 419 -2.23 -11.25 36.24
CA GLU A 419 -1.64 -10.30 37.20
C GLU A 419 -2.69 -9.34 37.79
N TRP A 420 -3.64 -8.89 36.97
CA TRP A 420 -4.73 -8.02 37.43
C TRP A 420 -5.58 -8.69 38.52
N LEU A 421 -5.92 -9.97 38.33
CA LEU A 421 -6.70 -10.75 39.28
C LEU A 421 -5.92 -11.06 40.56
N TRP A 422 -4.64 -11.40 40.45
CA TRP A 422 -3.79 -11.61 41.62
C TRP A 422 -3.69 -10.33 42.46
N GLY A 423 -3.45 -9.18 41.83
CA GLY A 423 -3.39 -7.89 42.51
C GLY A 423 -4.71 -7.52 43.23
N ARG A 424 -5.84 -8.10 42.81
CA ARG A 424 -7.14 -7.93 43.44
C ARG A 424 -7.33 -8.86 44.63
N GLU A 425 -6.97 -10.13 44.52
CA GLU A 425 -7.01 -11.10 45.64
C GLU A 425 -6.10 -10.67 46.80
N ARG A 426 -4.87 -10.22 46.52
CA ARG A 426 -3.98 -9.71 47.60
C ARG A 426 -4.54 -8.48 48.31
N ARG A 427 -5.28 -7.63 47.60
CA ARG A 427 -5.96 -6.47 48.21
C ARG A 427 -7.18 -6.88 49.01
N GLN A 428 -7.90 -7.93 48.59
CA GLN A 428 -9.01 -8.50 49.36
C GLN A 428 -8.54 -9.28 50.59
N GLN A 429 -7.33 -9.84 50.59
CA GLN A 429 -6.73 -10.49 51.76
C GLN A 429 -6.08 -9.49 52.74
N ALA A 430 -5.78 -8.28 52.29
CA ALA A 430 -5.16 -7.23 53.11
C ALA A 430 -6.17 -6.24 53.71
N LEU A 431 -7.43 -6.27 53.25
CA LEU A 431 -8.59 -5.60 53.83
C LEU A 431 -9.36 -6.60 54.69
#